data_AF-A0A067NTR7-F1
#
_entry.id   AF-A0A067NTR7-F1
#
_cell.length_a   1.000
_cell.length_b   1.000
_cell.length_c   1.000
_cell.angle_alpha   90.00
_cell.angle_beta   90.00
_cell.angle_gamma   90.00
#
_symmetry.space_group_name_H-M   'P 1'
#
loop_
_entity.id
_entity.type
_entity.pdbx_description
1 polymer ?
#
loop_
_entity_poly.entity_id
_entity_poly.type
_entity_poly.pdbx_seq_one_letter_code
_entity_poly.pdbx_strand_id
1 'polypeptide(L)'
;MHLVMSDVTFRYNSGGPKTQILLAKDRIKSNEGLGIWHVGIYAWKVYSTTSQLQKLKDDYQRADVKGLPMGKPRFTQGTVQQGTGRATEGFALIVDWVDGSPFDFHQPPRPFRKALETQNIPHSKSDRDYTRVKGGCQSAENVGLQDCQGFVKQGAGEPLIFIDVHTSWNPQTQKYGPSRQAADMVSDITNWGTSP
;
A
#
# COMPACT_ATOMS: atom_id res chain seq x y z
N MET A 1 -4.27 -0.87 -35.80
CA MET A 1 -3.74 -1.98 -34.96
C MET A 1 -2.98 -1.35 -33.80
N HIS A 2 -3.59 -1.23 -32.62
CA HIS A 2 -2.88 -0.69 -31.45
C HIS A 2 -1.98 -1.82 -30.90
N LEU A 3 -0.66 -1.68 -31.06
CA LEU A 3 0.29 -2.56 -30.40
C LEU A 3 0.14 -2.37 -28.90
N VAL A 4 -0.31 -3.42 -28.21
CA VAL A 4 -0.33 -3.46 -26.74
C VAL A 4 1.14 -3.56 -26.30
N MET A 5 1.78 -2.43 -26.07
CA MET A 5 3.19 -2.40 -25.65
C MET A 5 3.29 -2.86 -24.19
N SER A 6 4.05 -3.91 -23.95
CA SER A 6 4.46 -4.30 -22.60
C SER A 6 5.26 -3.17 -21.97
N ASP A 7 4.90 -2.78 -20.75
CA ASP A 7 5.67 -1.79 -19.98
C ASP A 7 6.75 -2.50 -19.18
N VAL A 8 6.37 -3.53 -18.41
CA VAL A 8 7.29 -4.29 -17.58
C VAL A 8 7.06 -5.79 -17.77
N THR A 9 8.15 -6.54 -17.95
CA THR A 9 8.14 -8.00 -17.88
C THR A 9 8.87 -8.43 -16.61
N PHE A 10 8.16 -9.15 -15.74
CA PHE A 10 8.71 -9.72 -14.51
C PHE A 10 8.85 -11.23 -14.66
N ARG A 11 10.04 -11.78 -14.40
CA ARG A 11 10.30 -13.23 -14.41
C ARG A 11 10.71 -13.67 -13.02
N TYR A 12 10.03 -14.68 -12.48
CA TYR A 12 10.23 -15.17 -11.12
C TYR A 12 11.53 -15.96 -11.01
N ASN A 13 12.22 -15.85 -9.87
CA ASN A 13 13.43 -16.64 -9.61
C ASN A 13 13.14 -18.07 -9.12
N SER A 14 11.91 -18.40 -8.68
CA SER A 14 11.56 -19.70 -8.10
C SER A 14 10.37 -20.39 -8.77
N GLY A 15 10.45 -21.72 -8.93
CA GLY A 15 9.35 -22.57 -9.39
C GLY A 15 9.17 -22.74 -10.91
N GLY A 16 10.20 -22.43 -11.71
CA GLY A 16 10.16 -22.44 -13.17
C GLY A 16 9.85 -21.06 -13.77
N PRO A 17 9.97 -20.87 -15.11
CA PRO A 17 9.83 -19.56 -15.74
C PRO A 17 8.35 -19.12 -15.78
N LYS A 18 7.80 -18.70 -14.65
CA LYS A 18 6.60 -17.87 -14.65
C LYS A 18 7.02 -16.47 -15.09
N THR A 19 6.35 -15.97 -16.13
CA THR A 19 6.54 -14.62 -16.63
C THR A 19 5.25 -13.86 -16.43
N GLN A 20 5.31 -12.71 -15.77
CA GLN A 20 4.22 -11.77 -15.66
C GLN A 20 4.50 -10.59 -16.59
N ILE A 21 3.63 -10.42 -17.59
CA ILE A 21 3.66 -9.25 -18.47
C ILE A 21 2.72 -8.20 -17.88
N LEU A 22 3.25 -7.00 -17.70
CA LEU A 22 2.56 -5.86 -17.10
C LEU A 22 2.47 -4.76 -18.16
N LEU A 23 1.26 -4.31 -18.45
CA LEU A 23 0.97 -3.42 -19.57
C LEU A 23 0.99 -1.96 -19.14
N ALA A 24 1.45 -1.07 -20.03
CA ALA A 24 1.55 0.37 -19.74
C ALA A 24 0.18 1.00 -19.45
N LYS A 25 -0.84 0.58 -20.21
CA LYS A 25 -2.22 1.06 -20.06
C LYS A 25 -2.86 0.74 -18.70
N ASP A 26 -2.35 -0.29 -18.02
CA ASP A 26 -2.87 -0.77 -16.74
C ASP A 26 -1.99 -0.31 -15.56
N ARG A 27 -0.93 0.48 -15.85
CA ARG A 27 0.01 0.97 -14.83
C ARG A 27 -0.62 2.10 -14.02
N ILE A 28 -0.68 1.89 -12.71
CA ILE A 28 -0.87 2.96 -11.73
C ILE A 28 0.51 3.53 -11.39
N LYS A 29 0.63 4.86 -11.39
CA LYS A 29 1.90 5.55 -11.13
C LYS A 29 2.37 5.27 -9.70
N SER A 30 3.67 5.09 -9.53
CA SER A 30 4.34 5.02 -8.22
C SER A 30 5.59 5.90 -8.24
N ASN A 31 5.92 6.50 -7.10
CA ASN A 31 7.09 7.38 -6.99
C ASN A 31 8.41 6.60 -6.85
N GLU A 32 8.38 5.46 -6.18
CA GLU A 32 9.59 4.65 -5.90
C GLU A 32 9.68 3.36 -6.73
N GLY A 33 8.53 2.82 -7.13
CA GLY A 33 8.44 1.65 -8.00
C GLY A 33 8.33 2.05 -9.47
N LEU A 34 8.51 1.09 -10.36
CA LEU A 34 8.19 1.23 -11.78
C LEU A 34 6.69 1.49 -12.02
N GLY A 35 5.86 1.04 -11.08
CA GLY A 35 4.41 1.17 -11.12
C GLY A 35 3.74 0.16 -10.20
N ILE A 36 2.42 0.27 -10.14
CA ILE A 36 1.53 -0.68 -9.49
C ILE A 36 0.59 -1.26 -10.55
N TRP A 37 0.38 -2.57 -10.54
CA TRP A 37 -0.55 -3.25 -11.44
C TRP A 37 -1.52 -4.12 -10.66
N HIS A 38 -2.74 -4.24 -11.17
CA HIS A 38 -3.69 -5.24 -10.72
C HIS A 38 -3.45 -6.56 -11.45
N VAL A 39 -3.08 -7.62 -10.72
CA VAL A 39 -2.77 -8.95 -11.26
C VAL A 39 -3.60 -10.00 -10.53
N GLY A 40 -4.67 -10.47 -11.17
CA GLY A 40 -5.60 -11.42 -10.57
C GLY A 40 -6.37 -10.77 -9.41
N ILE A 41 -6.05 -11.16 -8.17
CA ILE A 41 -6.64 -10.59 -6.94
C ILE A 41 -5.60 -9.77 -6.13
N TYR A 42 -4.46 -9.45 -6.74
CA TYR A 42 -3.33 -8.84 -6.04
C TYR A 42 -2.92 -7.51 -6.67
N ALA A 43 -2.43 -6.59 -5.84
CA ALA A 43 -1.67 -5.43 -6.28
C ALA A 43 -0.18 -5.78 -6.34
N TRP A 44 0.46 -5.45 -7.46
CA TRP A 44 1.87 -5.70 -7.71
C TRP A 44 2.61 -4.38 -7.85
N LYS A 45 3.40 -3.98 -6.84
CA LYS A 45 4.36 -2.87 -6.97
C LYS A 45 5.72 -3.44 -7.36
N VAL A 46 6.22 -3.07 -8.54
CA VAL A 46 7.46 -3.64 -9.09
C VAL A 46 8.62 -2.65 -8.97
N TYR A 47 9.77 -3.16 -8.56
CA TYR A 47 11.01 -2.41 -8.41
C TYR A 47 12.08 -3.01 -9.34
N SER A 48 12.82 -2.15 -10.05
CA SER A 48 13.88 -2.55 -10.98
C SER A 48 15.21 -2.92 -10.31
N THR A 49 15.31 -2.73 -9.00
CA THR A 49 16.49 -3.05 -8.18
C THR A 49 16.08 -3.69 -6.86
N THR A 50 17.00 -4.37 -6.19
CA THR A 50 16.78 -5.00 -4.87
C THR A 50 17.26 -4.14 -3.70
N SER A 51 17.74 -2.91 -3.95
CA SER A 51 18.40 -2.07 -2.92
C SER A 51 17.49 -1.73 -1.74
N GLN A 52 16.19 -1.57 -1.96
CA GLN A 52 15.20 -1.28 -0.92
C GLN A 52 14.52 -2.52 -0.34
N LEU A 53 14.80 -3.72 -0.87
CA LEU A 53 14.07 -4.95 -0.52
C LEU A 53 14.11 -5.24 0.97
N GLN A 54 15.30 -5.22 1.58
CA GLN A 54 15.43 -5.54 3.00
C GLN A 54 14.77 -4.47 3.87
N LYS A 55 14.98 -3.18 3.55
CA LYS A 55 14.34 -2.07 4.26
C LYS A 55 12.81 -2.22 4.27
N LEU A 56 12.21 -2.48 3.11
CA LEU A 56 10.76 -2.67 2.99
C LEU A 56 10.27 -3.92 3.73
N LYS A 57 10.99 -5.05 3.64
CA LYS A 57 10.66 -6.24 4.43
C LYS A 57 10.64 -5.93 5.92
N ASP A 58 11.65 -5.21 6.40
CA ASP A 58 11.73 -4.84 7.81
C ASP A 58 10.62 -3.85 8.22
N ASP A 59 10.26 -2.90 7.35
CA ASP A 59 9.15 -1.96 7.59
C ASP A 59 7.81 -2.69 7.69
N TYR A 60 7.52 -3.60 6.77
CA TYR A 60 6.32 -4.43 6.83
C TYR A 60 6.34 -5.34 8.07
N GLN A 61 7.46 -5.98 8.40
CA GLN A 61 7.53 -6.82 9.61
C GLN A 61 7.27 -6.00 10.88
N ARG A 62 7.87 -4.82 10.99
CA ARG A 62 7.65 -3.89 12.11
C ARG A 62 6.21 -3.44 12.21
N ALA A 63 5.59 -3.10 11.08
CA ALA A 63 4.21 -2.68 11.00
C ALA A 63 3.23 -3.80 11.37
N ASP A 64 3.53 -5.04 10.99
CA ASP A 64 2.71 -6.23 11.30
C ASP A 64 2.64 -6.47 12.80
N VAL A 65 3.78 -6.38 13.48
CA VAL A 65 3.87 -6.47 14.95
C VAL A 65 3.05 -5.40 15.66
N LYS A 66 2.80 -4.26 15.00
CA LYS A 66 1.97 -3.16 15.52
C LYS A 66 0.52 -3.22 15.05
N GLY A 67 0.13 -4.25 14.31
CA GLY A 67 -1.24 -4.46 13.84
C GLY A 67 -1.65 -3.52 12.72
N LEU A 68 -0.70 -2.96 11.95
CA LEU A 68 -1.03 -2.12 10.81
C LEU A 68 -1.83 -2.93 9.77
N PRO A 69 -3.04 -2.49 9.39
CA PRO A 69 -3.81 -3.18 8.37
C PRO A 69 -3.16 -3.06 6.99
N MET A 70 -2.52 -4.13 6.49
CA MET A 70 -1.79 -4.11 5.20
C MET A 70 -1.91 -5.42 4.42
N GLY A 71 -2.85 -6.29 4.82
CA GLY A 71 -3.03 -7.62 4.25
C GLY A 71 -1.82 -8.53 4.54
N LYS A 72 -1.58 -9.50 3.65
CA LYS A 72 -0.42 -10.40 3.74
C LYS A 72 0.59 -10.10 2.63
N PRO A 73 1.55 -9.19 2.87
CA PRO A 73 2.53 -8.82 1.84
C PRO A 73 3.43 -10.01 1.49
N ARG A 74 3.79 -10.11 0.21
CA ARG A 74 4.79 -11.04 -0.29
C ARG A 74 5.83 -10.28 -1.09
N PHE A 75 7.09 -10.59 -0.83
CA PHE A 75 8.21 -10.03 -1.57
C PHE A 75 8.80 -11.12 -2.46
N THR A 76 8.61 -10.97 -3.77
CA THR A 76 9.08 -11.94 -4.76
C THR A 76 10.22 -11.34 -5.56
N GLN A 77 11.42 -11.91 -5.45
CA GLN A 77 12.55 -11.52 -6.29
C GLN A 77 12.46 -12.15 -7.68
N GLY A 78 12.99 -11.43 -8.66
CA GLY A 78 12.92 -11.81 -10.06
C GLY A 78 13.85 -10.97 -10.93
N THR A 79 13.81 -11.23 -12.23
CA THR A 79 14.36 -10.30 -13.22
C THR A 79 13.26 -9.38 -13.74
N VAL A 80 13.55 -8.10 -13.83
CA VAL A 80 12.63 -7.06 -14.29
C VAL A 80 13.17 -6.45 -15.58
N GLN A 81 12.33 -6.34 -16.60
CA GLN A 81 12.67 -5.74 -17.88
C GLN A 81 11.63 -4.68 -18.23
N GLN A 82 12.04 -3.42 -18.38
CA GLN A 82 11.16 -2.32 -18.79
C GLN A 82 11.25 -2.09 -20.30
N GLY A 83 10.12 -2.21 -21.01
CA GLY A 83 10.06 -2.15 -22.47
C GLY A 83 11.07 -3.09 -23.13
N THR A 84 11.90 -2.55 -24.01
CA THR A 84 13.00 -3.26 -24.68
C THR A 84 14.35 -3.14 -23.95
N GLY A 85 14.37 -2.54 -22.76
CA GLY A 85 15.59 -2.33 -21.98
C GLY A 85 16.25 -3.62 -21.49
N ARG A 86 17.44 -3.48 -20.90
CA ARG A 86 18.17 -4.59 -20.27
C ARG A 86 17.39 -5.10 -19.05
N ALA A 87 17.30 -6.42 -18.90
CA ALA A 87 16.75 -7.02 -17.69
C ALA A 87 17.71 -6.84 -16.50
N THR A 88 17.17 -6.45 -15.35
CA THR A 88 17.90 -6.23 -14.09
C THR A 88 17.33 -7.11 -12.98
N GLU A 89 18.11 -7.36 -11.93
CA GLU A 89 17.58 -7.97 -10.70
C GLU A 89 16.66 -6.98 -9.99
N GLY A 90 15.46 -7.43 -9.65
CA GLY A 90 14.48 -6.61 -8.96
C GLY A 90 13.54 -7.47 -8.11
N PHE A 91 12.43 -6.87 -7.69
CA PHE A 91 11.41 -7.59 -6.92
C PHE A 91 10.03 -6.99 -7.14
N ALA A 92 9.01 -7.81 -6.86
CA ALA A 92 7.63 -7.38 -6.73
C ALA A 92 7.22 -7.46 -5.26
N LEU A 93 6.70 -6.35 -4.74
CA LEU A 93 5.87 -6.32 -3.55
C LEU A 93 4.44 -6.64 -3.98
N ILE A 94 3.92 -7.74 -3.46
CA ILE A 94 2.61 -8.27 -3.80
C ILE A 94 1.73 -8.19 -2.56
N VAL A 95 0.66 -7.41 -2.62
CA VAL A 95 -0.36 -7.30 -1.56
C VAL A 95 -1.73 -7.64 -2.13
N ASP A 96 -2.71 -7.88 -1.26
CA ASP A 96 -4.08 -8.13 -1.69
C ASP A 96 -4.64 -6.86 -2.38
N TRP A 97 -5.31 -7.05 -3.52
CA TRP A 97 -6.01 -5.95 -4.17
C TRP A 97 -7.32 -5.67 -3.43
N VAL A 98 -7.52 -4.42 -3.01
CA VAL A 98 -8.74 -4.00 -2.35
C VAL A 98 -9.54 -3.13 -3.32
N ASP A 99 -10.70 -3.64 -3.72
CA ASP A 99 -11.65 -2.91 -4.56
C ASP A 99 -12.46 -1.91 -3.71
N GLY A 100 -11.77 -0.91 -3.17
CA GLY A 100 -12.29 0.12 -2.29
C GLY A 100 -11.95 1.52 -2.79
N SER A 101 -12.29 2.54 -2.01
CA SER A 101 -11.93 3.93 -2.35
C SER A 101 -10.49 4.21 -1.94
N PRO A 102 -9.63 4.61 -2.90
CA PRO A 102 -8.25 4.93 -2.57
C PRO A 102 -8.14 6.25 -1.80
N PHE A 103 -7.12 6.35 -0.95
CA PHE A 103 -6.63 7.61 -0.41
C PHE A 103 -5.11 7.68 -0.59
N ASP A 104 -4.61 8.88 -0.87
CA ASP A 104 -3.20 9.16 -1.07
C ASP A 104 -2.93 10.57 -0.53
N PHE A 105 -2.17 10.68 0.56
CA PHE A 105 -1.87 11.97 1.21
C PHE A 105 -0.98 12.90 0.37
N HIS A 106 -0.44 12.44 -0.77
CA HIS A 106 0.16 13.31 -1.78
C HIS A 106 -0.87 14.01 -2.69
N GLN A 107 -2.16 13.64 -2.60
CA GLN A 107 -3.26 14.21 -3.39
C GLN A 107 -4.25 15.03 -2.52
N PRO A 108 -3.88 16.24 -2.08
CA PRO A 108 -4.76 17.10 -1.30
C PRO A 108 -5.95 17.64 -2.13
N PRO A 109 -7.04 18.07 -1.47
CA PRO A 109 -7.26 18.09 -0.02
C PRO A 109 -8.02 16.87 0.54
N ARG A 110 -7.68 16.49 1.79
CA ARG A 110 -8.37 15.48 2.64
C ARG A 110 -8.74 14.16 1.93
N PRO A 111 -7.76 13.46 1.32
CA PRO A 111 -8.00 12.25 0.54
C PRO A 111 -8.64 11.12 1.38
N PHE A 112 -8.25 10.99 2.65
CA PHE A 112 -8.79 9.96 3.53
C PHE A 112 -10.27 10.17 3.85
N ARG A 113 -10.65 11.38 4.24
CA ARG A 113 -12.06 11.72 4.49
C ARG A 113 -12.95 11.44 3.27
N LYS A 114 -12.49 11.81 2.08
CA LYS A 114 -13.20 11.49 0.82
C LYS A 114 -13.38 9.98 0.62
N ALA A 115 -12.38 9.17 0.99
CA ALA A 115 -12.48 7.72 0.91
C ALA A 115 -13.51 7.16 1.92
N LEU A 116 -13.56 7.69 3.16
CA LEU A 116 -14.59 7.35 4.15
C LEU A 116 -16.00 7.66 3.64
N GLU A 117 -16.18 8.86 3.08
CA GLU A 117 -17.44 9.34 2.48
C GLU A 117 -17.88 8.44 1.34
N THR A 118 -16.97 8.15 0.40
CA THR A 118 -17.29 7.34 -0.79
C THR A 118 -17.68 5.91 -0.42
N GLN A 119 -17.09 5.36 0.64
CA GLN A 119 -17.40 4.02 1.13
C GLN A 119 -18.51 4.01 2.17
N ASN A 120 -19.16 5.13 2.46
CA ASN A 120 -20.22 5.24 3.47
C ASN A 120 -19.80 4.60 4.81
N ILE A 121 -18.54 4.82 5.24
CA ILE A 121 -18.07 4.30 6.53
C ILE A 121 -18.97 4.88 7.64
N PRO A 122 -19.57 4.05 8.50
CA PRO A 122 -20.49 4.55 9.52
C PRO A 122 -19.85 5.57 10.45
N HIS A 123 -20.63 6.58 10.84
CA HIS A 123 -20.24 7.58 11.84
C HIS A 123 -20.35 7.05 13.28
N SER A 124 -21.09 5.95 13.49
CA SER A 124 -21.28 5.40 14.83
C SER A 124 -19.97 4.82 15.37
N LYS A 125 -19.56 5.28 16.56
CA LYS A 125 -18.34 4.81 17.24
C LYS A 125 -18.41 3.35 17.69
N SER A 126 -19.61 2.77 17.76
CA SER A 126 -19.80 1.35 18.08
C SER A 126 -19.85 0.47 16.84
N ASP A 127 -19.87 1.07 15.64
CA ASP A 127 -19.86 0.29 14.40
C ASP A 127 -18.51 -0.42 14.24
N ARG A 128 -18.58 -1.66 13.75
CA ARG A 128 -17.41 -2.51 13.53
C ARG A 128 -16.43 -1.86 12.56
N ASP A 129 -16.92 -1.32 11.46
CA ASP A 129 -16.06 -0.77 10.41
C ASP A 129 -15.41 0.52 10.90
N TYR A 130 -16.16 1.41 11.57
CA TYR A 130 -15.59 2.58 12.24
C TYR A 130 -14.47 2.19 13.21
N THR A 131 -14.73 1.21 14.08
CA THR A 131 -13.78 0.79 15.11
C THR A 131 -12.50 0.24 14.49
N ARG A 132 -12.60 -0.56 13.43
CA ARG A 132 -11.44 -1.11 12.73
C ARG A 132 -10.66 -0.06 11.96
N VAL A 133 -11.34 0.83 11.22
CA VAL A 133 -10.69 1.97 10.55
C VAL A 133 -9.93 2.81 11.57
N LYS A 134 -10.56 3.15 12.70
CA LYS A 134 -9.90 3.91 13.78
C LYS A 134 -8.69 3.18 14.35
N GLY A 135 -8.79 1.88 14.62
CA GLY A 135 -7.66 1.06 15.07
C GLY A 135 -6.51 1.02 14.07
N GLY A 136 -6.82 0.97 12.77
CA GLY A 136 -5.83 1.08 11.71
C GLY A 136 -5.12 2.43 11.67
N CYS A 137 -5.86 3.54 11.81
CA CYS A 137 -5.27 4.88 11.91
C CYS A 137 -4.33 4.99 13.14
N GLN A 138 -4.74 4.46 14.29
CA GLN A 138 -3.90 4.45 15.50
C GLN A 138 -2.64 3.59 15.30
N SER A 139 -2.76 2.47 14.61
CA SER A 139 -1.61 1.62 14.28
C SER A 139 -0.64 2.33 13.34
N ALA A 140 -1.16 3.08 12.36
CA ALA A 140 -0.35 3.93 11.48
C ALA A 140 0.39 5.03 12.26
N GLU A 141 -0.27 5.68 13.23
CA GLU A 141 0.37 6.67 14.10
C GLU A 141 1.49 6.03 14.96
N ASN A 142 1.23 4.85 15.53
CA ASN A 142 2.18 4.12 16.38
C ASN A 142 3.48 3.72 15.68
N VAL A 143 3.42 3.44 14.38
CA VAL A 143 4.61 3.14 13.55
C VAL A 143 5.19 4.38 12.85
N GLY A 144 4.58 5.54 13.10
CA GLY A 144 4.85 6.78 12.38
C GLY A 144 4.83 6.57 10.87
N LEU A 145 3.76 5.97 10.36
CA LEU A 145 3.61 5.62 8.94
C LEU A 145 3.82 6.86 8.07
N GLN A 146 4.77 6.78 7.16
CA GLN A 146 5.07 7.82 6.19
C GLN A 146 4.34 7.52 4.88
N ASP A 147 4.09 8.57 4.09
CA ASP A 147 3.44 8.46 2.78
C ASP A 147 2.13 7.66 2.85
N CYS A 148 1.27 8.06 3.81
CA CYS A 148 0.02 7.37 4.11
C CYS A 148 -0.84 7.25 2.85
N GLN A 149 -1.01 6.02 2.38
CA GLN A 149 -1.80 5.70 1.20
C GLN A 149 -2.41 4.31 1.36
N GLY A 150 -3.55 4.09 0.71
CA GLY A 150 -4.28 2.85 0.88
C GLY A 150 -5.70 2.91 0.35
N PHE A 151 -6.53 2.01 0.86
CA PHE A 151 -7.92 1.87 0.48
C PHE A 151 -8.81 1.77 1.70
N VAL A 152 -10.02 2.31 1.56
CA VAL A 152 -11.13 2.08 2.48
C VAL A 152 -12.16 1.21 1.77
N LYS A 153 -12.75 0.23 2.46
CA LYS A 153 -13.86 -0.57 1.93
C LYS A 153 -14.85 -0.96 3.02
N GLN A 154 -16.07 -0.45 2.94
CA GLN A 154 -17.12 -0.84 3.89
C GLN A 154 -17.49 -2.32 3.75
N GLY A 155 -17.84 -2.95 4.87
CA GLY A 155 -18.26 -4.34 4.95
C GLY A 155 -17.12 -5.35 4.89
N ALA A 156 -15.92 -4.94 4.51
CA ALA A 156 -14.76 -5.82 4.45
C ALA A 156 -14.38 -6.35 5.84
N GLY A 157 -13.73 -7.52 5.87
CA GLY A 157 -13.14 -8.06 7.09
C GLY A 157 -12.14 -7.08 7.70
N GLU A 158 -11.36 -6.41 6.86
CA GLU A 158 -10.49 -5.30 7.22
C GLU A 158 -10.85 -4.08 6.33
N PRO A 159 -11.57 -3.08 6.87
CA PRO A 159 -12.13 -1.98 6.09
C PRO A 159 -11.11 -0.88 5.74
N LEU A 160 -9.93 -0.90 6.33
CA LEU A 160 -8.82 -0.01 6.01
C LEU A 160 -7.61 -0.87 5.66
N ILE A 161 -6.99 -0.66 4.51
CA ILE A 161 -5.74 -1.33 4.14
C ILE A 161 -4.75 -0.29 3.65
N PHE A 162 -3.58 -0.26 4.27
CA PHE A 162 -2.43 0.51 3.83
C PHE A 162 -1.65 -0.25 2.78
N ILE A 163 -1.14 0.49 1.81
CA ILE A 163 -0.18 0.00 0.84
C ILE A 163 1.09 0.83 0.96
N ASP A 164 2.19 0.32 0.41
CA ASP A 164 3.46 1.06 0.36
C ASP A 164 3.95 1.52 1.75
N VAL A 165 4.04 0.57 2.66
CA VAL A 165 4.34 0.82 4.09
C VAL A 165 5.79 1.24 4.29
N HIS A 166 5.97 2.49 4.75
CA HIS A 166 7.25 3.04 5.22
C HIS A 166 7.12 3.50 6.67
N THR A 167 7.89 2.91 7.57
CA THR A 167 7.83 3.27 9.00
C THR A 167 8.86 4.33 9.35
N SER A 168 8.59 5.15 10.35
CA SER A 168 9.55 6.14 10.88
C SER A 168 10.60 5.53 11.81
N TRP A 169 10.85 4.22 11.71
CA TRP A 169 11.75 3.49 12.60
C TRP A 169 13.17 4.04 12.56
N ASN A 170 13.68 4.45 13.72
CA ASN A 170 15.06 4.85 13.88
C ASN A 170 15.88 3.67 14.44
N PRO A 171 16.82 3.09 13.67
CA PRO A 171 17.60 1.94 14.12
C PRO A 171 18.58 2.27 15.27
N GLN A 172 18.98 3.53 15.45
CA GLN A 172 19.88 3.95 16.52
C GLN A 172 19.16 4.06 17.87
N THR A 173 17.95 4.63 17.87
CA THR A 173 17.17 4.84 19.10
C THR A 173 16.17 3.73 19.37
N GLN A 174 15.98 2.82 18.40
CA GLN A 174 15.01 1.72 18.43
C GLN A 174 13.58 2.19 18.72
N LYS A 175 13.21 3.34 18.14
CA LYS A 175 11.90 3.97 18.31
C LYS A 175 11.36 4.48 16.98
N TYR A 176 10.04 4.50 16.87
CA TYR A 176 9.35 5.20 15.77
C TYR A 176 9.38 6.71 16.03
N GLY A 177 9.68 7.48 14.99
CA GLY A 177 9.45 8.92 14.97
C GLY A 177 7.98 9.28 14.71
N PRO A 178 7.60 10.56 14.84
CA PRO A 178 6.24 11.00 14.53
C PRO A 178 5.96 11.01 13.01
N SER A 179 4.69 10.89 12.64
CA SER A 179 4.20 11.16 11.28
C SER A 179 2.98 12.08 11.34
N ARG A 180 3.09 13.25 10.67
CA ARG A 180 1.98 14.20 10.58
C ARG A 180 0.79 13.63 9.83
N GLN A 181 1.03 12.90 8.74
CA GLN A 181 -0.05 12.30 7.94
C GLN A 181 -0.81 11.24 8.74
N ALA A 182 -0.11 10.40 9.50
CA ALA A 182 -0.75 9.41 10.36
C ALA A 182 -1.58 10.05 11.48
N ALA A 183 -1.06 11.12 12.10
CA ALA A 183 -1.81 11.91 13.09
C ALA A 183 -3.05 12.58 12.46
N ASP A 184 -2.93 13.11 11.23
CA ASP A 184 -4.04 13.70 10.49
C ASP A 184 -5.12 12.65 10.20
N MET A 185 -4.76 11.39 9.88
CA MET A 185 -5.73 10.29 9.73
C MET A 185 -6.49 9.99 11.02
N VAL A 186 -5.79 9.96 12.17
CA VAL A 186 -6.41 9.76 13.49
C VAL A 186 -7.39 10.89 13.81
N SER A 187 -7.02 12.12 13.49
CA SER A 187 -7.89 13.30 13.61
C SER A 187 -9.12 13.17 12.72
N ASP A 188 -8.94 12.82 11.43
CA ASP A 188 -10.03 12.67 10.46
C ASP A 188 -11.05 11.61 10.90
N ILE A 189 -10.62 10.40 11.30
CA ILE A 189 -11.56 9.36 11.75
C ILE A 189 -12.20 9.68 13.11
N THR A 190 -11.49 10.39 13.98
CA THR A 190 -12.05 10.83 15.28
C THR A 190 -13.16 11.85 15.05
N ASN A 191 -12.93 12.83 14.18
CA ASN A 191 -13.91 13.84 13.81
C ASN A 191 -15.06 13.24 12.99
N TRP A 192 -14.78 12.29 12.11
CA TRP A 192 -15.79 11.53 11.37
C TRP A 192 -16.84 10.94 12.29
N GLY A 193 -16.42 10.34 13.41
CA GLY A 193 -17.34 9.75 14.40
C GLY A 193 -18.14 10.75 15.24
N THR A 194 -18.04 12.05 14.97
CA THR A 194 -18.74 13.12 15.70
C THR A 194 -19.69 13.95 14.85
N SER A 195 -19.71 13.74 13.52
CA SER A 195 -20.61 14.44 12.60
C SER A 195 -21.36 13.39 11.77
N PRO A 196 -22.69 13.32 11.84
CA PRO A 196 -23.48 12.40 11.02
C PRO A 196 -23.53 12.80 9.54
#